data_AF-A0A973NUV5-F1
#
_entry.id   AF-A0A973NUV5-F1
#
_cell.length_a   1.000
_cell.length_b   1.000
_cell.length_c   1.000
_cell.angle_alpha   90.00
_cell.angle_beta   90.00
_cell.angle_gamma   90.00
#
_symmetry.space_group_name_H-M   'P 1'
#
loop_
_entity.id
_entity.type
_entity.pdbx_description
1 polymer ?
#
loop_
_entity_poly.entity_id
_entity_poly.type
_entity_poly.pdbx_seq_one_letter_code
_entity_poly.pdbx_strand_id
1 'polypeptide(L)'
;MRDWNRRHCARRGHETYAPVGSGIETELAARLRVETVHGAAWRCLRCGDFVIGEPGGSGPAHDAPIVLRGKALRDLLILRVLAVERIARGVIIAFIAWAVWKFGSNQNAMRQLFESDLTAFKPLANHFGWDVEHAGVVERIRKAFDYKPKSVHIVAGLLGGYALLEAVEGIGLWMVKRWGEYLTAVGTSIFLPLEVWDGWNKIHEHKSWILAACTFSINVGAVVYLLLTKRLFGIRGGGKAFEAAKHADALLTVEIAACESPMPQARLAPAEVAQAHAGAGELALEKAAQLSAEPAAGED
;
A
#
# COMPACT_ATOMS: atom_id res chain seq x y z
N MET A 1 16.59 0.06 6.50
CA MET A 1 15.17 0.27 6.09
C MET A 1 15.12 1.34 5.01
N ARG A 2 14.37 1.14 3.91
CA ARG A 2 14.20 2.17 2.86
C ARG A 2 13.25 3.26 3.35
N ASP A 3 13.73 4.51 3.41
CA ASP A 3 12.89 5.66 3.73
C ASP A 3 12.00 6.03 2.53
N TRP A 4 10.70 5.77 2.67
CA TRP A 4 9.69 6.07 1.65
C TRP A 4 9.41 7.57 1.53
N ASN A 5 9.62 8.35 2.59
CA ASN A 5 9.39 9.78 2.58
C ASN A 5 10.39 10.46 1.65
N ARG A 6 11.68 10.17 1.82
CA ARG A 6 12.75 10.70 0.95
C ARG A 6 12.58 10.30 -0.51
N ARG A 7 12.23 9.04 -0.78
CA ARG A 7 11.96 8.58 -2.17
C ARG A 7 10.79 9.31 -2.83
N HIS A 8 9.75 9.61 -2.06
CA HIS A 8 8.63 10.37 -2.57
C HIS A 8 9.03 11.83 -2.81
N CYS A 9 9.72 12.46 -1.86
CA CYS A 9 10.23 13.83 -2.02
C CYS A 9 11.16 13.98 -3.24
N ALA A 10 12.08 13.02 -3.44
CA ALA A 10 12.99 13.03 -4.59
C ALA A 10 12.27 12.97 -5.96
N ARG A 11 11.02 12.47 -6.01
CA ARG A 11 10.24 12.35 -7.26
C ARG A 11 9.16 13.42 -7.43
N ARG A 12 8.64 13.93 -6.32
CA ARG A 12 7.44 14.80 -6.30
C ARG A 12 7.71 16.18 -5.73
N GLY A 13 8.92 16.44 -5.24
CA GLY A 13 9.27 17.66 -4.53
C GLY A 13 9.03 17.57 -3.03
N HIS A 14 9.56 18.56 -2.33
CA HIS A 14 9.40 18.72 -0.89
C HIS A 14 8.19 19.60 -0.57
N GLU A 15 7.52 19.33 0.55
CA GLU A 15 6.37 20.08 1.02
C GLU A 15 6.79 20.91 2.23
N THR A 16 6.82 22.24 2.09
CA THR A 16 7.24 23.19 3.13
C THR A 16 6.09 24.15 3.44
N TYR A 17 5.95 24.54 4.69
CA TYR A 17 4.89 25.43 5.15
C TYR A 17 5.43 26.35 6.23
N ALA A 18 5.06 27.63 6.18
CA ALA A 18 5.40 28.64 7.16
C ALA A 18 4.21 28.92 8.08
N PRO A 19 4.24 28.46 9.35
CA PRO A 19 3.26 28.87 10.34
C PRO A 19 3.33 30.38 10.59
N VAL A 20 2.20 31.06 10.50
CA VAL A 20 2.05 32.50 10.76
C VAL A 20 0.89 32.67 11.74
N GLY A 21 1.15 33.36 12.85
CA GLY A 21 0.18 33.54 13.93
C GLY A 21 0.80 34.12 15.18
N SER A 22 0.07 34.03 16.30
CA SER A 22 0.50 34.51 17.61
C SER A 22 0.53 33.36 18.62
N GLY A 23 1.56 33.30 19.47
CA GLY A 23 1.69 32.25 20.48
C GLY A 23 2.55 31.10 19.96
N ILE A 24 1.97 29.91 19.87
CA ILE A 24 2.70 28.67 19.52
C ILE A 24 3.22 28.68 18.07
N GLU A 25 2.56 29.39 17.17
CA GLU A 25 2.94 29.49 15.76
C GLU A 25 4.31 30.13 15.58
N THR A 26 4.69 31.09 16.43
CA THR A 26 6.02 31.72 16.38
C THR A 26 7.12 30.72 16.75
N GLU A 27 6.90 29.92 17.80
CA GLU A 27 7.84 28.87 18.19
C GLU A 27 7.91 27.77 17.12
N LEU A 28 6.77 27.40 16.56
CA LEU A 28 6.67 26.40 15.50
C LEU A 28 7.40 26.84 14.23
N ALA A 29 7.25 28.11 13.83
CA ALA A 29 7.99 28.69 12.72
C ALA A 29 9.50 28.66 12.95
N ALA A 30 9.96 28.97 14.18
CA ALA A 30 11.37 28.90 14.55
C ALA A 30 11.94 27.46 14.50
N ARG A 31 11.11 26.43 14.74
CA ARG A 31 11.51 25.02 14.61
C ARG A 31 11.53 24.50 13.17
N LEU A 32 10.73 25.10 12.30
CA LEU A 32 10.60 24.70 10.90
C LEU A 32 11.49 25.51 9.94
N ARG A 33 12.08 26.61 10.39
CA ARG A 33 12.99 27.46 9.61
C ARG A 33 14.39 27.44 10.20
N VAL A 34 15.38 27.43 9.33
CA VAL A 34 16.78 27.72 9.67
C VAL A 34 17.35 28.70 8.66
N GLU A 35 18.20 29.62 9.11
CA GLU A 35 18.98 30.45 8.21
C GLU A 35 20.23 29.72 7.74
N THR A 36 20.49 29.74 6.44
CA THR A 36 21.68 29.15 5.83
C THR A 36 22.44 30.20 5.04
N VAL A 37 23.69 29.91 4.67
CA VAL A 37 24.50 30.81 3.82
C VAL A 37 23.86 31.12 2.47
N HIS A 38 22.95 30.26 2.01
CA HIS A 38 22.23 30.41 0.73
C HIS A 38 20.81 30.98 0.92
N GLY A 39 20.48 31.46 2.12
CA GLY A 39 19.17 31.99 2.48
C GLY A 39 18.39 31.07 3.43
N ALA A 40 17.11 31.38 3.62
CA ALA A 40 16.23 30.60 4.48
C ALA A 40 16.05 29.17 3.93
N ALA A 41 16.07 28.19 4.84
CA ALA A 41 15.72 26.82 4.55
C ALA A 41 14.57 26.37 5.46
N TRP A 42 13.60 25.69 4.86
CA TRP A 42 12.41 25.20 5.53
C TRP A 42 12.39 23.69 5.63
N ARG A 43 11.95 23.20 6.77
CA ARG A 43 11.86 21.78 7.05
C ARG A 43 10.67 21.17 6.31
N CYS A 44 10.94 20.18 5.48
CA CYS A 44 9.90 19.47 4.74
C CYS A 44 9.00 18.68 5.69
N LEU A 45 7.69 18.95 5.64
CA LEU A 45 6.67 18.29 6.46
C LEU A 45 6.57 16.77 6.21
N ARG A 46 7.16 16.27 5.11
CA ARG A 46 7.18 14.84 4.76
C ARG A 46 8.44 14.09 5.19
N CYS A 47 9.62 14.50 4.71
CA CYS A 47 10.86 13.79 5.02
C CYS A 47 11.56 14.34 6.26
N GLY A 48 11.25 15.56 6.69
CA GLY A 48 11.91 16.23 7.80
C GLY A 48 13.27 16.85 7.46
N ASP A 49 13.72 16.73 6.20
CA ASP A 49 14.94 17.38 5.70
C ASP A 49 14.68 18.87 5.45
N PHE A 50 15.70 19.71 5.65
CA PHE A 50 15.65 21.14 5.33
C PHE A 50 15.93 21.39 3.86
N VAL A 51 15.11 22.26 3.25
CA VAL A 51 15.16 22.60 1.83
C VAL A 51 15.30 24.11 1.70
N ILE A 52 16.30 24.54 0.96
CA ILE A 52 16.60 25.96 0.74
C ILE A 52 15.53 26.56 -0.20
N GLY A 53 15.04 27.76 0.12
CA GLY A 53 14.08 28.50 -0.68
C GLY A 53 12.88 28.99 0.13
N GLU A 54 11.94 29.65 -0.55
CA GLU A 54 10.67 30.09 0.04
C GLU A 54 9.77 28.88 0.38
N PRO A 55 8.91 28.99 1.42
CA PRO A 55 7.99 27.92 1.78
C PRO A 55 6.90 27.77 0.71
N GLY A 56 6.43 26.54 0.47
CA GLY A 56 5.36 26.25 -0.49
C GLY A 56 3.99 26.81 -0.10
N GLY A 57 3.80 27.18 1.17
CA GLY A 57 2.61 27.86 1.67
C GLY A 57 2.86 28.52 3.01
N SER A 58 1.93 29.37 3.45
CA SER A 58 2.00 30.09 4.72
C SER A 58 0.63 30.33 5.33
N GLY A 59 0.54 30.38 6.65
CA GLY A 59 -0.70 30.67 7.37
C GLY A 59 -0.75 30.01 8.75
N PRO A 60 -1.90 29.98 9.42
CA PRO A 60 -2.09 29.28 10.69
C PRO A 60 -1.67 27.81 10.62
N ALA A 61 -1.22 27.24 11.74
CA ALA A 61 -0.74 25.85 11.76
C ALA A 61 -1.83 24.83 11.40
N HIS A 62 -3.10 25.13 11.67
CA HIS A 62 -4.24 24.26 11.34
C HIS A 62 -4.58 24.24 9.84
N ASP A 63 -4.14 25.24 9.08
CA ASP A 63 -4.34 25.33 7.63
C ASP A 63 -3.24 24.61 6.83
N ALA A 64 -2.21 24.11 7.52
CA ALA A 64 -1.10 23.42 6.88
C ALA A 64 -1.56 22.15 6.14
N PRO A 65 -0.99 21.85 4.96
CA PRO A 65 -1.36 20.68 4.20
C PRO A 65 -1.07 19.39 4.99
N ILE A 66 -2.04 18.48 5.03
CA ILE A 66 -1.86 17.18 5.68
C ILE A 66 -1.01 16.28 4.79
N VAL A 67 0.25 16.11 5.18
CA VAL A 67 1.22 15.38 4.38
C VAL A 67 1.33 13.94 4.86
N LEU A 68 0.97 12.99 3.99
CA LEU A 68 1.10 11.56 4.31
C LEU A 68 2.58 11.17 4.48
N ARG A 69 2.89 10.46 5.57
CA ARG A 69 4.24 10.01 5.94
C ARG A 69 4.31 8.51 6.21
N GLY A 70 5.50 7.94 6.05
CA GLY A 70 5.88 6.62 6.56
C GLY A 70 4.98 5.49 6.05
N LYS A 71 4.22 4.87 6.97
CA LYS A 71 3.33 3.73 6.65
C LYS A 71 2.23 4.12 5.66
N ALA A 72 1.65 5.31 5.78
CA ALA A 72 0.57 5.76 4.91
C ALA A 72 0.99 5.83 3.42
N LEU A 73 2.24 6.21 3.13
CA LEU A 73 2.80 6.21 1.77
C LEU A 73 2.96 4.80 1.19
N ARG A 74 3.36 3.83 2.01
CA ARG A 74 3.44 2.43 1.60
C ARG A 74 2.05 1.87 1.33
N ASP A 75 1.12 2.15 2.23
CA ASP A 75 -0.26 1.70 2.09
C ASP A 75 -0.89 2.25 0.79
N LEU A 76 -0.62 3.51 0.42
CA LEU A 76 -1.04 4.07 -0.87
C LEU A 76 -0.51 3.29 -2.07
N LEU A 77 0.76 2.90 -2.06
CA LEU A 77 1.32 2.10 -3.15
C LEU A 77 0.68 0.72 -3.21
N ILE A 78 0.55 0.05 -2.06
CA ILE A 78 -0.09 -1.26 -1.96
C ILE A 78 -1.53 -1.19 -2.49
N LEU A 79 -2.29 -0.18 -2.08
CA LEU A 79 -3.65 0.05 -2.56
C LEU A 79 -3.71 0.25 -4.08
N ARG A 80 -2.75 0.98 -4.67
CA ARG A 80 -2.69 1.15 -6.13
C ARG A 80 -2.34 -0.13 -6.87
N VAL A 81 -1.42 -0.93 -6.34
CA VAL A 81 -1.07 -2.22 -6.93
C VAL A 81 -2.28 -3.17 -6.89
N LEU A 82 -2.96 -3.24 -5.74
CA LEU A 82 -4.21 -3.99 -5.60
C LEU A 82 -5.30 -3.47 -6.54
N ALA A 83 -5.45 -2.15 -6.67
CA ALA A 83 -6.40 -1.56 -7.60
C ALA A 83 -6.14 -1.98 -9.05
N VAL A 84 -4.87 -1.97 -9.48
CA VAL A 84 -4.48 -2.42 -10.83
C VAL A 84 -4.77 -3.90 -11.04
N GLU A 85 -4.45 -4.73 -10.04
CA GLU A 85 -4.76 -6.16 -10.08
C GLU A 85 -6.27 -6.41 -10.23
N ARG A 86 -7.09 -5.71 -9.44
CA ARG A 86 -8.56 -5.78 -9.50
C ARG A 86 -9.11 -5.35 -10.85
N ILE A 87 -8.63 -4.23 -11.40
CA ILE A 87 -9.04 -3.75 -12.73
C ILE A 87 -8.64 -4.77 -13.80
N ALA A 88 -7.41 -5.28 -13.77
CA ALA A 88 -6.93 -6.27 -14.73
C ALA A 88 -7.77 -7.55 -14.67
N ARG A 89 -8.06 -8.05 -13.46
CA ARG A 89 -8.94 -9.20 -13.25
C ARG A 89 -10.35 -8.93 -13.78
N GLY A 90 -10.94 -7.77 -13.47
CA GLY A 90 -12.24 -7.35 -13.99
C GLY A 90 -12.29 -7.31 -15.51
N VAL A 91 -11.23 -6.81 -16.17
CA VAL A 91 -11.10 -6.80 -17.64
C VAL A 91 -11.04 -8.22 -18.20
N ILE A 92 -10.26 -9.11 -17.59
CA ILE A 92 -10.18 -10.53 -18.00
C ILE A 92 -11.56 -11.19 -17.88
N ILE A 93 -12.25 -11.00 -16.75
CA ILE A 93 -13.59 -11.59 -16.53
C ILE A 93 -14.61 -10.98 -17.51
N ALA A 94 -14.55 -9.69 -17.78
CA ALA A 94 -15.42 -9.04 -18.76
C ALA A 94 -15.21 -9.62 -20.16
N PHE A 95 -13.95 -9.89 -20.55
CA PHE A 95 -13.64 -10.55 -21.81
C PHE A 95 -14.21 -11.98 -21.86
N ILE A 96 -14.07 -12.75 -20.78
CA ILE A 96 -14.68 -14.08 -20.67
C ILE A 96 -16.21 -13.99 -20.75
N ALA A 97 -16.85 -13.06 -20.04
CA ALA A 97 -18.29 -12.85 -20.07
C ALA A 97 -18.77 -12.51 -21.49
N TRP A 98 -18.06 -11.63 -22.19
CA TRP A 98 -18.33 -11.28 -23.58
C TRP A 98 -18.19 -12.49 -24.52
N ALA A 99 -17.13 -13.28 -24.36
CA ALA A 99 -16.93 -14.50 -25.13
C ALA A 99 -18.05 -15.53 -24.87
N VAL A 100 -18.41 -15.78 -23.61
CA VAL A 100 -19.51 -16.69 -23.24
C VAL A 100 -20.84 -16.20 -23.81
N TRP A 101 -21.12 -14.90 -23.74
CA TRP A 101 -22.34 -14.32 -24.32
C TRP A 101 -22.37 -14.45 -25.85
N LYS A 102 -21.23 -14.18 -26.53
CA LYS A 102 -21.12 -14.17 -27.99
C LYS A 102 -21.13 -15.58 -28.59
N PHE A 103 -20.39 -16.51 -28.00
CA PHE A 103 -20.20 -17.86 -28.53
C PHE A 103 -21.11 -18.91 -27.89
N GLY A 104 -21.65 -18.63 -26.71
CA GLY A 104 -22.53 -19.53 -25.97
C GLY A 104 -23.85 -19.88 -26.66
N SER A 105 -24.27 -19.07 -27.63
CA SER A 105 -25.47 -19.32 -28.44
C SER A 105 -25.20 -20.11 -29.72
N ASN A 106 -23.93 -20.29 -30.12
CA ASN A 106 -23.55 -20.90 -31.40
C ASN A 106 -22.69 -22.15 -31.16
N GLN A 107 -23.31 -23.26 -30.72
CA GLN A 107 -22.61 -24.53 -30.49
C GLN A 107 -21.82 -25.04 -31.72
N ASN A 108 -22.20 -24.64 -32.93
CA ASN A 108 -21.54 -25.06 -34.18
C ASN A 108 -20.30 -24.23 -34.54
N ALA A 109 -20.25 -22.94 -34.19
CA ALA A 109 -19.09 -22.09 -34.49
C ALA A 109 -17.90 -22.39 -33.55
N MET A 110 -18.20 -22.80 -32.31
CA MET A 110 -17.17 -23.16 -31.34
C MET A 110 -16.46 -24.45 -31.71
N ARG A 111 -17.16 -25.48 -32.23
CA ARG A 111 -16.51 -26.74 -32.69
C ARG A 111 -15.54 -26.49 -33.84
N GLN A 112 -15.91 -25.64 -34.80
CA GLN A 112 -15.04 -25.29 -35.94
C GLN A 112 -13.83 -24.44 -35.56
N LEU A 113 -13.99 -23.50 -34.62
CA LEU A 113 -12.86 -22.71 -34.10
C LEU A 113 -11.94 -23.54 -33.21
N PHE A 114 -12.49 -24.41 -32.37
CA PHE A 114 -11.69 -25.29 -31.49
C PHE A 114 -10.94 -26.36 -32.30
N GLU A 115 -11.54 -26.95 -33.34
CA GLU A 115 -10.84 -27.87 -34.25
C GLU A 115 -9.78 -27.16 -35.11
N SER A 116 -10.04 -25.92 -35.54
CA SER A 116 -9.06 -25.15 -36.34
C SER A 116 -7.87 -24.64 -35.50
N ASP A 117 -8.10 -24.12 -34.28
CA ASP A 117 -7.02 -23.61 -33.42
C ASP A 117 -6.22 -24.73 -32.71
N LEU A 118 -6.84 -25.87 -32.39
CA LEU A 118 -6.09 -27.01 -31.85
C LEU A 118 -5.05 -27.53 -32.84
N THR A 119 -5.31 -27.40 -34.14
CA THR A 119 -4.37 -27.82 -35.19
C THR A 119 -3.17 -26.87 -35.28
N ALA A 120 -3.35 -25.58 -34.96
CA ALA A 120 -2.28 -24.59 -34.90
C ALA A 120 -1.40 -24.72 -33.63
N PHE A 121 -1.97 -25.19 -32.51
CA PHE A 121 -1.23 -25.41 -31.25
C PHE A 121 -0.59 -26.80 -31.11
N LYS A 122 -1.01 -27.79 -31.89
CA LYS A 122 -0.41 -29.14 -31.95
C LYS A 122 1.11 -29.15 -32.15
N PRO A 123 1.73 -28.37 -33.06
CA PRO A 123 3.18 -28.36 -33.20
C PRO A 123 3.92 -27.74 -32.01
N LEU A 124 3.27 -26.84 -31.25
CA LEU A 124 3.87 -26.19 -30.06
C LEU A 124 3.77 -27.07 -28.80
N ALA A 125 2.65 -27.78 -28.62
CA ALA A 125 2.42 -28.68 -27.49
C ALA A 125 3.27 -29.96 -27.55
N ASN A 126 3.47 -30.52 -28.76
CA ASN A 126 4.31 -31.70 -28.96
C ASN A 126 5.81 -31.41 -28.76
N HIS A 127 6.26 -30.17 -28.91
CA HIS A 127 7.64 -29.78 -28.61
C HIS A 127 7.92 -29.73 -27.09
N PHE A 128 6.87 -29.50 -26.28
CA PHE A 128 6.93 -29.45 -24.82
C PHE A 128 6.47 -30.73 -24.11
N GLY A 129 6.11 -31.78 -24.85
CA GLY A 129 5.75 -33.09 -24.28
C GLY A 129 4.48 -33.07 -23.41
N TRP A 130 3.60 -32.09 -23.58
CA TRP A 130 2.33 -32.04 -22.86
C TRP A 130 1.26 -32.82 -23.61
N ASP A 131 0.90 -33.97 -23.05
CA ASP A 131 -0.21 -34.81 -23.48
C ASP A 131 -1.54 -34.14 -23.09
N VAL A 132 -2.01 -33.22 -23.95
CA VAL A 132 -3.23 -32.42 -23.76
C VAL A 132 -4.50 -33.29 -23.86
N GLU A 133 -4.38 -34.53 -24.34
CA GLU A 133 -5.51 -35.45 -24.53
C GLU A 133 -5.97 -36.14 -23.24
N HIS A 134 -5.11 -36.19 -22.20
CA HIS A 134 -5.42 -36.84 -20.91
C HIS A 134 -5.75 -35.87 -19.76
N ALA A 135 -5.68 -34.56 -19.98
CA ALA A 135 -6.05 -33.61 -18.94
C ALA A 135 -7.57 -33.54 -18.82
N GLY A 136 -8.13 -33.89 -17.65
CA GLY A 136 -9.55 -33.71 -17.28
C GLY A 136 -10.07 -32.25 -17.34
N VAL A 137 -9.30 -31.35 -17.94
CA VAL A 137 -9.66 -30.02 -18.41
C VAL A 137 -10.58 -30.11 -19.64
N VAL A 138 -10.31 -31.01 -20.60
CA VAL A 138 -11.15 -31.16 -21.82
C VAL A 138 -12.54 -31.71 -21.48
N GLU A 139 -12.62 -32.67 -20.55
CA GLU A 139 -13.89 -33.25 -20.08
C GLU A 139 -14.72 -32.21 -19.30
N ARG A 140 -14.09 -31.38 -18.47
CA ARG A 140 -14.77 -30.28 -17.75
C ARG A 140 -15.25 -29.18 -18.68
N ILE A 141 -14.48 -28.89 -19.73
CA ILE A 141 -14.87 -27.97 -20.80
C ILE A 141 -16.08 -28.55 -21.56
N ARG A 142 -16.04 -29.83 -21.97
CA ARG A 142 -17.18 -30.51 -22.62
C ARG A 142 -18.44 -30.53 -21.74
N LYS A 143 -18.30 -30.80 -20.44
CA LYS A 143 -19.42 -30.84 -19.50
C LYS A 143 -19.99 -29.44 -19.19
N ALA A 144 -19.18 -28.40 -19.27
CA ALA A 144 -19.65 -27.01 -19.20
C ALA A 144 -20.45 -26.59 -20.45
N PHE A 145 -20.19 -27.21 -21.60
CA PHE A 145 -20.91 -26.94 -22.85
C PHE A 145 -22.27 -27.65 -23.01
N ASP A 146 -22.58 -28.62 -22.15
CA ASP A 146 -23.86 -29.35 -22.17
C ASP A 146 -24.98 -28.63 -21.36
N TYR A 147 -24.69 -27.42 -20.86
CA TYR A 147 -25.66 -26.60 -20.13
C TYR A 147 -26.70 -25.97 -21.07
N LYS A 148 -27.99 -26.11 -20.71
CA LYS A 148 -29.14 -25.56 -21.44
C LYS A 148 -28.91 -24.08 -21.83
N PRO A 149 -29.31 -23.63 -23.04
CA PRO A 149 -29.02 -22.29 -23.57
C PRO A 149 -29.50 -21.12 -22.69
N LYS A 150 -30.59 -21.28 -21.92
CA LYS A 150 -31.02 -20.27 -20.92
C LYS A 150 -30.01 -20.06 -19.79
N SER A 151 -29.20 -21.08 -19.47
CA SER A 151 -28.18 -21.01 -18.42
C SER A 151 -26.96 -20.22 -18.86
N VAL A 152 -26.65 -20.20 -20.16
CA VAL A 152 -25.42 -19.54 -20.66
C VAL A 152 -25.51 -18.02 -20.57
N HIS A 153 -26.67 -17.44 -20.88
CA HIS A 153 -26.91 -16.00 -20.68
C HIS A 153 -26.93 -15.60 -19.20
N ILE A 154 -27.44 -16.46 -18.31
CA ILE A 154 -27.39 -16.23 -16.86
C ILE A 154 -25.93 -16.22 -16.38
N VAL A 155 -25.12 -17.20 -16.80
CA VAL A 155 -23.70 -17.27 -16.45
C VAL A 155 -22.94 -16.06 -16.99
N ALA A 156 -23.16 -15.66 -18.24
CA ALA A 156 -22.57 -14.45 -18.81
C ALA A 156 -22.97 -13.19 -18.04
N GLY A 157 -24.24 -13.08 -17.62
CA GLY A 157 -24.74 -11.98 -16.79
C GLY A 157 -24.07 -11.94 -15.41
N LEU A 158 -23.93 -13.10 -14.75
CA LEU A 158 -23.24 -13.22 -13.45
C LEU A 158 -21.76 -12.83 -13.57
N LEU A 159 -21.07 -13.31 -14.61
CA LEU A 159 -19.67 -12.93 -14.88
C LEU A 159 -19.55 -11.43 -15.17
N GLY A 160 -20.47 -10.87 -15.96
CA GLY A 160 -20.51 -9.42 -16.24
C GLY A 160 -20.74 -8.59 -14.98
N GLY A 161 -21.66 -9.01 -14.11
CA GLY A 161 -21.90 -8.37 -12.82
C GLY A 161 -20.68 -8.42 -11.90
N TYR A 162 -19.99 -9.56 -11.84
CA TYR A 162 -18.76 -9.71 -11.07
C TYR A 162 -17.60 -8.88 -11.64
N ALA A 163 -17.45 -8.81 -12.96
CA ALA A 163 -16.47 -7.94 -13.62
C ALA A 163 -16.73 -6.46 -13.29
N LEU A 164 -18.00 -6.03 -13.31
CA LEU A 164 -18.36 -4.67 -12.93
C LEU A 164 -18.03 -4.40 -11.46
N LEU A 165 -18.31 -5.34 -10.56
CA LEU A 165 -17.98 -5.24 -9.15
C LEU A 165 -16.47 -5.04 -8.96
N GLU A 166 -15.64 -5.87 -9.59
CA GLU A 166 -14.16 -5.79 -9.51
C GLU A 166 -13.63 -4.48 -10.10
N ALA A 167 -14.21 -4.00 -11.20
CA ALA A 167 -13.82 -2.72 -11.82
C ALA A 167 -14.15 -1.53 -10.89
N VAL A 168 -15.36 -1.52 -10.32
CA VAL A 168 -15.80 -0.50 -9.37
C VAL A 168 -14.94 -0.55 -8.10
N GLU A 169 -14.59 -1.75 -7.61
CA GLU A 169 -13.64 -1.93 -6.50
C GLU A 169 -12.29 -1.29 -6.81
N GLY A 170 -11.72 -1.64 -7.97
CA GLY A 170 -10.44 -1.12 -8.42
C GLY A 170 -10.43 0.40 -8.54
N ILE A 171 -11.51 1.01 -9.05
CA ILE A 171 -11.68 2.47 -9.08
C ILE A 171 -11.69 3.04 -7.67
N GLY A 172 -12.43 2.44 -6.74
CA GLY A 172 -12.51 2.89 -5.35
C GLY A 172 -11.17 2.84 -4.63
N LEU A 173 -10.41 1.77 -4.82
CA LEU A 173 -9.06 1.60 -4.28
C LEU A 173 -8.06 2.57 -4.92
N TRP A 174 -8.14 2.80 -6.23
CA TRP A 174 -7.29 3.75 -6.94
C TRP A 174 -7.47 5.19 -6.44
N MET A 175 -8.72 5.58 -6.20
CA MET A 175 -9.06 6.88 -5.63
C MET A 175 -8.80 6.95 -4.11
N VAL A 176 -8.39 5.84 -3.48
CA VAL A 176 -8.14 5.76 -2.02
C VAL A 176 -9.39 6.18 -1.24
N LYS A 177 -10.57 5.81 -1.75
CA LYS A 177 -11.86 6.13 -1.14
C LYS A 177 -12.33 4.97 -0.28
N ARG A 178 -12.93 5.31 0.87
CA ARG A 178 -13.46 4.32 1.83
C ARG A 178 -14.50 3.38 1.23
N TRP A 179 -15.33 3.86 0.29
CA TRP A 179 -16.33 3.03 -0.39
C TRP A 179 -15.68 1.86 -1.16
N GLY A 180 -14.46 2.04 -1.68
CA GLY A 180 -13.72 0.95 -2.32
C GLY A 180 -13.35 -0.15 -1.32
N GLU A 181 -12.89 0.23 -0.13
CA GLU A 181 -12.58 -0.73 0.94
C GLU A 181 -13.84 -1.45 1.45
N TYR A 182 -14.98 -0.76 1.53
CA TYR A 182 -16.27 -1.38 1.84
C TYR A 182 -16.66 -2.40 0.77
N LEU A 183 -16.44 -2.06 -0.51
CA LEU A 183 -16.78 -2.93 -1.62
C LEU A 183 -15.87 -4.16 -1.68
N THR A 184 -14.58 -4.05 -1.33
CA THR A 184 -13.70 -5.21 -1.13
C THR A 184 -14.22 -6.13 -0.04
N ALA A 185 -14.66 -5.58 1.10
CA ALA A 185 -15.21 -6.39 2.18
C ALA A 185 -16.50 -7.12 1.74
N VAL A 186 -17.40 -6.41 1.06
CA VAL A 186 -18.64 -6.98 0.52
C VAL A 186 -18.33 -8.06 -0.54
N GLY A 187 -17.46 -7.75 -1.51
CA GLY A 187 -17.06 -8.67 -2.58
C GLY A 187 -16.39 -9.94 -2.06
N THR A 188 -15.57 -9.83 -1.01
CA THR A 188 -14.99 -11.03 -0.37
C THR A 188 -16.04 -11.82 0.41
N SER A 189 -17.05 -11.15 0.98
CA SER A 189 -18.10 -11.81 1.76
C SER A 189 -19.19 -12.50 0.91
N ILE A 190 -19.40 -12.09 -0.34
CA ILE A 190 -20.49 -12.63 -1.19
C ILE A 190 -20.32 -14.12 -1.52
N PHE A 191 -19.07 -14.62 -1.49
CA PHE A 191 -18.75 -16.02 -1.75
C PHE A 191 -18.83 -16.90 -0.50
N LEU A 192 -18.86 -16.31 0.70
CA LEU A 192 -18.93 -17.07 1.96
C LEU A 192 -20.18 -17.98 2.05
N PRO A 193 -21.40 -17.53 1.69
CA PRO A 193 -22.58 -18.41 1.75
C PRO A 193 -22.47 -19.63 0.84
N LEU A 194 -21.88 -19.46 -0.34
CA LEU A 194 -21.66 -20.56 -1.28
C LEU A 194 -20.64 -21.56 -0.71
N GLU A 195 -19.56 -21.06 -0.10
CA GLU A 195 -18.54 -21.91 0.54
C GLU A 195 -19.10 -22.69 1.74
N VAL A 196 -20.01 -22.09 2.52
CA VAL A 196 -20.69 -22.79 3.62
C VAL A 196 -21.58 -23.91 3.09
N TRP A 197 -22.35 -23.66 2.03
CA TRP A 197 -23.22 -24.67 1.44
C TRP A 197 -22.42 -25.82 0.82
N ASP A 198 -21.39 -25.51 0.04
CA ASP A 198 -20.49 -26.50 -0.54
C ASP A 198 -19.75 -27.30 0.54
N GLY A 199 -19.26 -26.62 1.58
CA GLY A 199 -18.59 -27.24 2.71
C GLY A 199 -19.51 -28.17 3.48
N TRP A 200 -20.75 -27.75 3.72
CA TRP A 200 -21.78 -28.57 4.35
C TRP A 200 -22.01 -29.87 3.58
N ASN A 201 -22.19 -29.81 2.26
CA ASN A 201 -22.40 -31.00 1.43
C ASN A 201 -21.16 -31.90 1.39
N LYS A 202 -19.95 -31.34 1.26
CA LYS A 202 -18.68 -32.08 1.25
C LYS A 202 -18.38 -32.81 2.57
N ILE A 203 -18.81 -32.24 3.69
CA ILE A 203 -18.73 -32.88 5.02
C ILE A 203 -19.62 -34.13 5.05
N HIS A 204 -20.85 -34.04 4.54
CA HIS A 204 -21.78 -35.18 4.50
C HIS A 204 -21.31 -36.28 3.53
N GLU A 205 -20.65 -35.91 2.43
CA GLU A 205 -20.13 -36.85 1.43
C GLU A 205 -18.73 -37.42 1.80
N HIS A 206 -18.16 -37.07 2.96
CA HIS A 206 -16.79 -37.44 3.38
C HIS A 206 -15.69 -37.13 2.35
N LYS A 207 -15.91 -36.17 1.46
CA LYS A 207 -15.01 -35.89 0.34
C LYS A 207 -14.35 -34.52 0.53
N SER A 208 -13.02 -34.52 0.73
CA SER A 208 -12.20 -33.30 0.75
C SER A 208 -12.64 -32.21 1.74
N TRP A 209 -13.20 -32.58 2.90
CA TRP A 209 -13.67 -31.62 3.92
C TRP A 209 -12.56 -30.69 4.45
N ILE A 210 -11.32 -31.19 4.54
CA ILE A 210 -10.15 -30.41 4.96
C ILE A 210 -9.90 -29.25 4.00
N LEU A 211 -9.96 -29.50 2.68
CA LEU A 211 -9.75 -28.45 1.68
C LEU A 211 -10.86 -27.40 1.79
N ALA A 212 -12.11 -27.81 1.94
CA ALA A 212 -13.25 -26.90 2.09
C ALA A 212 -13.09 -26.02 3.34
N ALA A 213 -12.74 -26.62 4.48
CA ALA A 213 -12.49 -25.90 5.72
C ALA A 213 -11.32 -24.91 5.61
N CYS A 214 -10.23 -25.30 4.93
CA CYS A 214 -9.10 -24.42 4.66
C CYS A 214 -9.50 -23.20 3.81
N THR A 215 -10.18 -23.40 2.68
CA THR A 215 -10.64 -22.28 1.83
C THR A 215 -11.57 -21.34 2.58
N PHE A 216 -12.55 -21.89 3.30
CA PHE A 216 -13.48 -21.09 4.10
C PHE A 216 -12.75 -20.28 5.17
N SER A 217 -11.80 -20.90 5.89
CA SER A 217 -11.03 -20.23 6.94
C SER A 217 -10.16 -19.08 6.38
N ILE A 218 -9.59 -19.25 5.18
CA ILE A 218 -8.81 -18.20 4.52
C ILE A 218 -9.70 -17.00 4.17
N ASN A 219 -10.87 -17.25 3.57
CA ASN A 219 -11.78 -16.17 3.16
C ASN A 219 -12.38 -15.44 4.38
N VAL A 220 -12.82 -16.19 5.41
CA VAL A 220 -13.27 -15.61 6.69
C VAL A 220 -12.15 -14.81 7.34
N GLY A 221 -10.94 -15.37 7.39
CA GLY A 221 -9.76 -14.70 7.92
C GLY A 221 -9.46 -13.39 7.19
N ALA A 222 -9.54 -13.37 5.86
CA ALA A 222 -9.36 -12.17 5.05
C ALA A 222 -10.40 -11.09 5.36
N VAL A 223 -11.69 -11.45 5.44
CA VAL A 223 -12.77 -10.52 5.80
C VAL A 223 -12.56 -9.95 7.20
N VAL A 224 -12.31 -10.82 8.20
CA VAL A 224 -12.08 -10.40 9.60
C VAL A 224 -10.86 -9.49 9.69
N TYR A 225 -9.76 -9.85 9.01
CA TYR A 225 -8.55 -9.04 8.96
C TYR A 225 -8.83 -7.65 8.38
N LEU A 226 -9.58 -7.55 7.29
CA LEU A 226 -9.95 -6.27 6.69
C LEU A 226 -10.79 -5.42 7.65
N LEU A 227 -11.84 -6.00 8.23
CA LEU A 227 -12.74 -5.32 9.17
C LEU A 227 -11.96 -4.74 10.37
N LEU A 228 -11.06 -5.52 10.95
CA LEU A 228 -10.28 -5.12 12.12
C LEU A 228 -9.16 -4.12 11.78
N THR A 229 -8.40 -4.37 10.71
CA THR A 229 -7.23 -3.56 10.34
C THR A 229 -7.64 -2.19 9.82
N LYS A 230 -8.69 -2.14 9.00
CA LYS A 230 -9.17 -0.91 8.36
C LYS A 230 -10.28 -0.20 9.13
N ARG A 231 -10.71 -0.74 10.27
CA ARG A 231 -11.72 -0.15 11.16
C ARG A 231 -13.00 0.19 10.38
N LEU A 232 -13.42 -0.73 9.51
CA LEU A 232 -14.64 -0.57 8.73
C LEU A 232 -15.88 -0.72 9.63
N PHE A 233 -17.01 -0.17 9.18
CA PHE A 233 -18.32 -0.26 9.86
C PHE A 233 -18.33 0.25 11.32
N GLY A 234 -17.47 1.22 11.66
CA GLY A 234 -17.46 1.83 13.00
C GLY A 234 -16.67 1.05 14.06
N ILE A 235 -16.10 -0.12 13.69
CA ILE A 235 -15.26 -0.93 14.58
C ILE A 235 -14.04 -0.09 15.02
N ARG A 236 -13.73 -0.09 16.33
CA ARG A 236 -12.58 0.64 16.93
C ARG A 236 -12.55 2.16 16.62
N GLY A 237 -13.71 2.81 16.65
CA GLY A 237 -13.84 4.26 16.42
C GLY A 237 -13.94 4.67 14.95
N GLY A 238 -14.04 3.68 14.05
CA GLY A 238 -14.38 3.89 12.64
C GLY A 238 -13.43 4.82 11.90
N GLY A 239 -13.99 5.62 10.98
CA GLY A 239 -13.20 6.51 10.14
C GLY A 239 -12.56 7.69 10.82
N LYS A 240 -13.21 8.21 11.85
CA LYS A 240 -12.66 9.31 12.65
C LYS A 240 -11.36 8.89 13.32
N ALA A 241 -11.32 7.68 13.89
CA ALA A 241 -10.12 7.16 14.52
C ALA A 241 -9.00 6.82 13.52
N PHE A 242 -9.33 6.50 12.26
CA PHE A 242 -8.35 6.27 11.19
C PHE A 242 -7.74 7.58 10.69
N GLU A 243 -8.55 8.62 10.47
CA GLU A 243 -8.04 9.94 10.12
C GLU A 243 -7.24 10.55 11.27
N ALA A 244 -7.70 10.42 12.51
CA ALA A 244 -6.94 10.86 13.69
C ALA A 244 -5.55 10.21 13.79
N ALA A 245 -5.44 8.91 13.46
CA ALA A 245 -4.15 8.23 13.41
C ALA A 245 -3.22 8.81 12.32
N LYS A 246 -3.75 9.19 11.15
CA LYS A 246 -2.96 9.88 10.12
C LYS A 246 -2.51 11.27 10.57
N HIS A 247 -3.36 12.00 11.29
CA HIS A 247 -3.04 13.31 11.84
C HIS A 247 -1.95 13.22 12.92
N ALA A 248 -1.97 12.17 13.76
CA ALA A 248 -0.94 11.93 14.77
C ALA A 248 0.45 11.69 14.16
N ASP A 249 0.52 11.04 13.00
CA ASP A 249 1.78 10.78 12.28
C ASP A 249 2.33 11.99 11.50
N ALA A 250 1.55 13.09 11.39
CA ALA A 250 1.98 14.28 10.67
C ALA A 250 3.09 15.02 11.44
N LEU A 251 4.13 15.46 10.72
CA LEU A 251 5.29 16.13 11.34
C LEU A 251 4.86 17.35 12.17
N LEU A 252 3.94 18.14 11.63
CA LEU A 252 3.48 19.36 12.26
C LEU A 252 2.80 19.09 13.61
N THR A 253 1.99 18.04 13.70
CA THR A 253 1.33 17.62 14.95
C THR A 253 2.37 17.24 16.02
N VAL A 254 3.43 16.53 15.63
CA VAL A 254 4.52 16.16 16.54
C VAL A 254 5.27 17.40 17.02
N GLU A 255 5.54 18.36 16.13
CA GLU A 255 6.22 19.60 16.51
C GLU A 255 5.34 20.50 17.40
N ILE A 256 4.04 20.59 17.15
CA ILE A 256 3.07 21.29 18.02
C ILE A 256 3.10 20.67 19.43
N ALA A 257 2.97 19.34 19.53
CA ALA A 257 3.05 18.64 20.81
C ALA A 257 4.41 18.86 21.51
N ALA A 258 5.49 19.02 20.74
CA ALA A 258 6.82 19.30 21.26
C ALA A 258 7.05 20.78 21.67
N CYS A 259 6.21 21.72 21.20
CA CYS A 259 6.15 23.09 21.73
C CYS A 259 5.30 23.14 23.02
N GLU A 260 4.22 22.37 23.08
CA GLU A 260 3.33 22.31 24.27
C GLU A 260 3.95 21.55 25.45
N SER A 261 4.89 20.63 25.17
CA SER A 261 5.57 19.86 26.20
C SER A 261 6.77 20.63 26.76
N PRO A 262 6.88 20.84 28.10
CA PRO A 262 8.11 21.35 28.69
C PRO A 262 9.23 20.36 28.37
N MET A 263 10.27 20.85 27.70
CA MET A 263 11.35 20.00 27.21
C MET A 263 12.04 19.24 28.36
N PRO A 264 12.38 17.95 28.19
CA PRO A 264 13.28 17.27 29.11
C PRO A 264 14.63 18.01 29.17
N GLN A 265 15.17 18.18 30.38
CA GLN A 265 16.42 18.92 30.70
C GLN A 265 17.66 18.53 29.88
N ALA A 266 17.63 17.44 29.11
CA ALA A 266 18.74 16.92 28.33
C ALA A 266 19.34 17.90 27.31
N ARG A 267 18.64 18.98 26.93
CA ARG A 267 19.16 20.01 26.01
C ARG A 267 19.84 21.20 26.71
N LEU A 268 20.02 21.17 28.04
CA LEU A 268 20.86 22.13 28.79
C LEU A 268 22.35 21.71 28.86
N ALA A 269 22.67 20.51 28.35
CA ALA A 269 24.04 20.03 28.19
C ALA A 269 24.91 20.67 27.07
N PRO A 270 24.50 21.70 26.26
CA PRO A 270 25.43 22.33 25.32
C PRO A 270 26.66 22.94 26.03
N ALA A 271 26.50 23.43 27.26
CA ALA A 271 27.60 23.97 28.04
C ALA A 271 28.60 22.87 28.47
N GLU A 272 28.10 21.71 28.91
CA GLU A 272 28.92 20.57 29.33
C GLU A 272 29.62 19.90 28.13
N VAL A 273 28.91 19.77 27.00
CA VAL A 273 29.48 19.24 25.76
C VAL A 273 30.51 20.21 25.17
N ALA A 274 30.26 21.53 25.21
CA ALA A 274 31.24 22.53 24.78
C ALA A 274 32.49 22.55 25.68
N GLN A 275 32.33 22.40 27.00
CA GLN A 275 33.46 22.26 27.93
C GLN A 275 34.25 20.97 27.71
N ALA A 276 33.58 19.85 27.42
CA ALA A 276 34.23 18.59 27.07
C ALA A 276 35.03 18.69 25.75
N HIS A 277 34.50 19.40 24.74
CA HIS A 277 35.23 19.64 23.49
C HIS A 277 36.41 20.61 23.67
N ALA A 278 36.27 21.63 24.52
CA ALA A 278 37.36 22.54 24.85
C ALA A 278 38.51 21.81 25.56
N GLY A 279 38.21 21.00 26.59
CA GLY A 279 39.21 20.20 27.30
C GLY A 279 39.90 19.16 26.42
N ALA A 280 39.17 18.56 25.46
CA ALA A 280 39.76 17.65 24.47
C ALA A 280 40.69 18.38 23.48
N GLY A 281 40.39 19.64 23.13
CA GLY A 281 41.25 20.47 22.29
C GLY A 281 42.57 20.85 22.99
N GLU A 282 42.50 21.14 24.29
CA GLU A 282 43.67 21.46 25.12
C GLU A 282 44.61 20.25 25.27
N LEU A 283 44.05 19.07 25.54
CA LEU A 283 44.78 17.80 25.60
C LEU A 283 45.43 17.41 24.26
N ALA A 284 44.77 17.72 23.14
CA ALA A 284 45.31 17.47 21.81
C ALA A 284 46.49 18.41 21.49
N LEU A 285 46.41 19.69 21.90
CA LEU A 285 47.51 20.66 21.78
C LEU A 285 48.71 20.27 22.64
N GLU A 286 48.46 19.84 23.88
CA GLU A 286 49.52 19.42 24.81
C GLU A 286 50.23 18.15 24.31
N LYS A 287 49.47 17.17 23.80
CA LYS A 287 50.03 15.96 23.20
C LYS A 287 50.78 16.23 21.89
N ALA A 288 50.31 17.18 21.08
CA ALA A 288 51.02 17.61 19.87
C ALA A 288 52.35 18.31 20.23
N ALA A 289 52.37 19.14 21.28
CA ALA A 289 53.57 19.79 21.77
C ALA A 289 54.60 18.78 22.31
N GLN A 290 54.16 17.77 23.07
CA GLN A 290 55.01 16.68 23.57
C GLN A 290 55.63 15.87 22.42
N LEU A 291 54.83 15.49 21.43
CA LEU A 291 55.31 14.76 20.24
C LEU A 291 56.30 15.58 19.40
N SER A 292 56.19 16.91 19.40
CA SER A 292 57.15 17.79 18.72
C SER A 292 58.42 18.10 19.54
N ALA A 293 58.42 17.79 20.84
CA ALA A 293 59.53 18.03 21.75
C ALA A 293 60.39 16.77 22.01
N GLU A 294 59.97 15.60 21.55
CA GLU A 294 60.70 14.34 21.67
C GLU A 294 61.81 14.29 20.61
N PRO A 295 63.10 14.40 20.97
CA PRO A 295 64.18 14.30 19.99
C PRO A 295 64.25 12.87 19.47
N ALA A 296 64.44 12.72 18.15
CA ALA A 296 64.63 11.44 17.48
C ALA A 296 65.81 10.68 18.10
N ALA A 297 65.53 9.83 19.07
CA ALA A 297 66.50 8.95 19.68
C ALA A 297 66.58 7.66 18.86
N GLY A 298 67.58 7.61 17.98
CA GLY A 298 68.26 6.37 17.61
C GLY A 298 68.09 5.89 16.17
N GLU A 299 69.01 6.31 15.30
CA GLU A 299 69.62 5.42 14.32
C GLU A 299 71.14 5.61 14.40
N ASP A 300 71.81 4.68 15.08
CA ASP A 300 73.18 4.20 14.83
C ASP A 300 73.25 2.74 15.33
#